data_AF-A0A926W185-F1
#
_entry.id   AF-A0A926W185-F1
#
_cell.length_a   1.000
_cell.length_b   1.000
_cell.length_c   1.000
_cell.angle_alpha   90.00
_cell.angle_beta   90.00
_cell.angle_gamma   90.00
#
_symmetry.space_group_name_H-M   'P 1'
#
loop_
_entity.id
_entity.type
_entity.pdbx_description
1 polymer ?
#
loop_
_entity_poly.entity_id
_entity_poly.type
_entity_poly.pdbx_seq_one_letter_code
_entity_poly.pdbx_strand_id
1 'polypeptide(L)'
;MKLSEVSAETLEKIKSVRWDRIIEKHEGPESWSSVLRYEEPEFLLVEDCPILLPVDKSHHPNITIIRCSWSADKNSVTVFLSDTTYEDDPLFSGFMAVCDRLKNEEFFLAIVYHEWFIIERAGVLE
;
A
#
# COMPACT_ATOMS: atom_id res chain seq x y z
N MET A 1 6.46 -5.69 -12.40
CA MET A 1 6.01 -4.45 -13.09
C MET A 1 6.87 -3.31 -12.59
N LYS A 2 7.23 -2.35 -13.44
CA LYS A 2 7.96 -1.13 -13.05
C LYS A 2 7.08 0.09 -13.21
N LEU A 3 7.18 1.06 -12.29
CA LEU A 3 6.45 2.34 -12.42
C LEU A 3 6.83 3.07 -13.71
N SER A 4 8.08 2.95 -14.16
CA SER A 4 8.55 3.52 -15.44
C SER A 4 7.90 2.92 -16.69
N GLU A 5 7.26 1.75 -16.58
CA GLU A 5 6.54 1.08 -17.67
C GLU A 5 5.06 1.51 -17.74
N VAL A 6 4.58 2.26 -16.73
CA VAL A 6 3.20 2.74 -16.67
C VAL A 6 2.98 3.84 -17.70
N SER A 7 1.86 3.77 -18.43
CA SER A 7 1.52 4.78 -19.43
C SER A 7 1.31 6.17 -18.80
N ALA A 8 1.53 7.23 -19.57
CA ALA A 8 1.24 8.59 -19.10
C ALA A 8 -0.24 8.78 -18.69
N GLU A 9 -1.18 8.17 -19.42
CA GLU A 9 -2.60 8.20 -19.08
C GLU A 9 -2.86 7.53 -17.73
N THR A 10 -2.27 6.38 -17.50
CA THR A 10 -2.39 5.64 -16.23
C THR A 10 -1.74 6.42 -15.08
N LEU A 11 -0.62 7.08 -15.33
CA LEU A 11 0.04 7.92 -14.33
C LEU A 11 -0.83 9.11 -13.91
N GLU A 12 -1.56 9.74 -14.84
CA GLU A 12 -2.54 10.78 -14.51
C GLU A 12 -3.73 10.24 -13.69
N LYS A 13 -4.19 9.01 -13.98
CA LYS A 13 -5.18 8.33 -13.12
C LYS A 13 -4.65 8.16 -11.70
N ILE A 14 -3.42 7.67 -11.54
CA ILE A 14 -2.77 7.50 -10.23
C ILE A 14 -2.73 8.84 -9.48
N LYS A 15 -2.23 9.91 -10.12
CA LYS A 15 -2.12 11.25 -9.50
C LYS A 15 -3.47 11.79 -8.98
N SER A 16 -4.57 11.42 -9.62
CA SER A 16 -5.93 11.84 -9.22
C SER A 16 -6.43 11.19 -7.93
N VAL A 17 -5.74 10.18 -7.42
CA VAL A 17 -6.17 9.38 -6.27
C VAL A 17 -5.54 9.91 -4.97
N ARG A 18 -6.38 10.07 -3.94
CA ARG A 18 -5.95 10.22 -2.56
C ARG A 18 -5.81 8.86 -1.90
N TRP A 19 -4.86 8.73 -0.97
CA TRP A 19 -4.66 7.49 -0.20
C TRP A 19 -5.04 7.64 1.28
N ASP A 20 -5.78 8.69 1.62
CA ASP A 20 -6.44 8.88 2.92
C ASP A 20 -7.98 8.76 2.81
N ARG A 21 -8.48 7.84 1.97
CA ARG A 21 -9.91 7.73 1.61
C ARG A 21 -10.80 7.06 2.66
N ILE A 22 -10.46 7.18 3.94
CA ILE A 22 -11.34 6.80 5.05
C ILE A 22 -12.00 8.06 5.62
N ILE A 23 -13.32 8.00 5.80
CA ILE A 23 -14.08 9.07 6.45
C ILE A 23 -13.57 9.21 7.89
N GLU A 24 -13.32 10.43 8.34
CA GLU A 24 -12.78 10.77 9.68
C GLU A 24 -11.30 10.42 9.92
N LYS A 25 -10.51 10.09 8.89
CA LYS A 25 -9.05 10.06 9.06
C LYS A 25 -8.55 11.44 9.50
N HIS A 26 -7.89 11.49 10.65
CA HIS A 26 -7.39 12.72 11.27
C HIS A 26 -6.09 13.24 10.66
N GLU A 27 -5.46 12.47 9.78
CA GLU A 27 -4.20 12.77 9.09
C GLU A 27 -4.41 13.04 7.60
N GLY A 28 -3.70 14.02 7.06
CA GLY A 28 -3.69 14.39 5.65
C GLY A 28 -3.95 15.88 5.41
N PRO A 29 -4.22 16.31 4.16
CA PRO A 29 -4.58 15.47 3.01
C PRO A 29 -3.40 14.75 2.36
N GLU A 30 -3.56 13.47 2.12
CA GLU A 30 -2.56 12.60 1.51
C GLU A 30 -2.94 12.19 0.07
N SER A 31 -2.01 12.38 -0.87
CA SER A 31 -2.28 12.19 -2.29
C SER A 31 -1.13 11.53 -3.05
N TRP A 32 -1.48 10.72 -4.05
CA TRP A 32 -0.51 10.14 -4.97
C TRP A 32 0.23 11.18 -5.79
N SER A 33 -0.41 12.32 -6.10
CA SER A 33 0.29 13.45 -6.72
C SER A 33 1.45 13.99 -5.88
N SER A 34 1.33 13.97 -4.54
CA SER A 34 2.40 14.37 -3.64
C SER A 34 3.50 13.32 -3.60
N VAL A 35 3.12 12.04 -3.42
CA VAL A 35 4.08 10.92 -3.40
C VAL A 35 4.91 10.89 -4.68
N LEU A 36 4.29 10.94 -5.86
CA LEU A 36 4.99 10.93 -7.15
C LEU A 36 5.86 12.18 -7.40
N ARG A 37 5.71 13.24 -6.59
CA ARG A 37 6.50 14.46 -6.70
C ARG A 37 7.74 14.43 -5.81
N TYR A 38 7.65 13.80 -4.65
CA TYR A 38 8.66 13.90 -3.60
C TYR A 38 9.38 12.58 -3.29
N GLU A 39 8.80 11.45 -3.69
CA GLU A 39 9.31 10.11 -3.42
C GLU A 39 9.53 9.33 -4.73
N GLU A 40 10.20 8.18 -4.66
CA GLU A 40 10.36 7.24 -5.76
C GLU A 40 9.63 5.91 -5.47
N PRO A 41 8.29 5.89 -5.44
CA PRO A 41 7.54 4.66 -5.18
C PRO A 41 7.74 3.64 -6.32
N GLU A 42 7.61 2.36 -5.98
CA GLU A 42 7.72 1.26 -6.93
C GLU A 42 6.70 0.16 -6.61
N PHE A 43 6.38 -0.67 -7.60
CA PHE A 43 5.51 -1.82 -7.35
C PHE A 43 6.17 -2.85 -6.43
N LEU A 44 5.46 -3.21 -5.36
CA LEU A 44 5.73 -4.35 -4.50
C LEU A 44 4.92 -5.55 -5.00
N LEU A 45 5.52 -6.73 -5.14
CA LEU A 45 4.80 -7.95 -5.48
C LEU A 45 4.28 -8.62 -4.21
N VAL A 46 2.96 -8.79 -4.14
CA VAL A 46 2.27 -9.51 -3.05
C VAL A 46 1.47 -10.64 -3.67
N GLU A 47 1.84 -11.89 -3.40
CA GLU A 47 1.23 -13.08 -4.03
C GLU A 47 1.12 -12.95 -5.56
N ASP A 48 2.24 -12.61 -6.21
CA ASP A 48 2.36 -12.36 -7.66
C ASP A 48 1.52 -11.18 -8.21
N CYS A 49 0.84 -10.43 -7.34
CA CYS A 49 0.06 -9.26 -7.72
C CYS A 49 0.87 -7.97 -7.46
N PRO A 50 1.03 -7.07 -8.44
CA PRO A 50 1.69 -5.79 -8.23
C PRO A 50 0.80 -4.84 -7.43
N ILE A 51 1.34 -4.30 -6.34
CA ILE A 51 0.69 -3.31 -5.47
C ILE A 51 1.60 -2.09 -5.39
N LEU A 52 1.06 -0.90 -5.63
CA LEU A 52 1.76 0.36 -5.45
C LEU A 52 1.38 0.94 -4.08
N LEU A 53 2.36 0.99 -3.17
CA LEU A 53 2.24 1.58 -1.83
C LEU A 53 2.81 3.00 -1.81
N PRO A 54 2.29 3.92 -0.97
CA PRO A 54 2.73 5.32 -0.93
C PRO A 54 4.00 5.49 -0.09
N VAL A 55 5.01 4.66 -0.35
CA VAL A 55 6.34 4.67 0.30
C VAL A 55 7.43 4.64 -0.76
N ASP A 56 8.61 5.13 -0.41
CA ASP A 56 9.76 5.08 -1.31
C ASP A 56 10.22 3.63 -1.53
N LYS A 57 10.70 3.30 -2.73
CA LYS A 57 11.20 1.96 -3.06
C LYS A 57 12.32 1.48 -2.14
N SER A 58 13.05 2.39 -1.50
CA SER A 58 14.09 2.07 -0.50
C SER A 58 13.55 1.38 0.74
N HIS A 59 12.24 1.48 1.01
CA HIS A 59 11.59 0.77 2.11
C HIS A 59 11.39 -0.72 1.79
N HIS A 60 11.27 -1.10 0.51
CA HIS A 60 10.87 -2.45 0.11
C HIS A 60 11.68 -3.59 0.72
N PRO A 61 13.02 -3.49 0.89
CA PRO A 61 13.81 -4.54 1.55
C PRO A 61 13.44 -4.78 3.01
N ASN A 62 12.81 -3.80 3.68
CA ASN A 62 12.40 -3.84 5.08
C ASN A 62 10.90 -4.15 5.24
N ILE A 63 10.17 -4.30 4.13
CA ILE A 63 8.74 -4.60 4.16
C ILE A 63 8.53 -6.11 4.22
N THR A 64 7.80 -6.57 5.24
CA THR A 64 7.32 -7.95 5.35
C THR A 64 5.80 -7.99 5.28
N ILE A 65 5.25 -8.76 4.35
CA ILE A 65 3.80 -8.97 4.28
C ILE A 65 3.39 -9.98 5.35
N ILE A 66 2.53 -9.55 6.27
CA ILE A 66 2.06 -10.36 7.42
C ILE A 66 0.79 -11.12 7.04
N ARG A 67 -0.13 -10.45 6.33
CA ARG A 67 -1.41 -11.00 5.90
C ARG A 67 -1.92 -10.20 4.71
N CYS A 68 -2.55 -10.88 3.76
CA CYS A 68 -3.39 -10.24 2.77
C CYS A 68 -4.81 -10.82 2.83
N SER A 69 -5.81 -10.00 2.52
CA SER A 69 -7.21 -10.41 2.41
C SER A 69 -7.77 -9.87 1.11
N TRP A 70 -7.99 -10.77 0.15
CA TRP A 70 -8.49 -10.42 -1.18
C TRP A 70 -10.02 -10.37 -1.20
N SER A 71 -10.59 -9.41 -1.91
CA SER A 71 -12.02 -9.43 -2.24
C SER A 71 -12.34 -10.60 -3.17
N ALA A 72 -13.58 -11.12 -3.08
CA ALA A 72 -14.01 -12.28 -3.87
C ALA A 72 -13.93 -12.03 -5.39
N ASP A 73 -14.12 -10.78 -5.81
CA ASP A 73 -14.06 -10.33 -7.21
C ASP A 73 -12.65 -9.90 -7.64
N LYS A 74 -11.65 -9.97 -6.76
CA LYS A 74 -10.26 -9.55 -7.02
C LYS A 74 -10.12 -8.09 -7.50
N ASN A 75 -11.03 -7.22 -7.05
CA ASN A 75 -10.95 -5.78 -7.27
C ASN A 75 -10.36 -5.00 -6.10
N SER A 76 -10.28 -5.59 -4.91
CA SER A 76 -9.67 -4.95 -3.74
C SER A 76 -8.84 -5.95 -2.93
N VAL A 77 -7.86 -5.43 -2.20
CA VAL A 77 -7.04 -6.19 -1.25
C VAL A 77 -6.75 -5.33 -0.02
N THR A 78 -6.86 -5.95 1.15
CA THR A 78 -6.31 -5.39 2.39
C THR A 78 -5.01 -6.10 2.70
N VAL A 79 -3.93 -5.33 2.81
CA VAL A 79 -2.58 -5.82 3.11
C VAL A 79 -2.19 -5.33 4.50
N PHE A 80 -1.77 -6.26 5.35
CA PHE A 80 -1.13 -5.97 6.63
C PHE A 80 0.34 -6.29 6.47
N LEU A 81 1.20 -5.33 6.81
CA LEU A 81 2.64 -5.44 6.63
C LEU A 81 3.38 -4.82 7.81
N SER A 82 4.62 -5.26 8.00
CA SER A 82 5.59 -4.50 8.79
C SER A 82 6.53 -3.77 7.85
N ASP A 83 6.95 -2.57 8.21
CA ASP A 83 8.01 -1.79 7.57
C ASP A 83 8.99 -1.34 8.64
N THR A 84 10.18 -1.97 8.67
CA THR A 84 11.21 -1.70 9.68
C THR A 84 12.24 -0.66 9.22
N THR A 85 11.89 0.19 8.23
CA THR A 85 12.83 1.17 7.66
C THR A 85 13.32 2.19 8.67
N TYR A 86 12.47 2.63 9.60
CA TYR A 86 12.82 3.63 10.62
C TYR A 86 13.00 3.03 12.02
N GLU A 87 12.20 2.03 12.37
CA GLU A 87 12.19 1.40 13.68
C GLU A 87 11.85 -0.08 13.56
N ASP A 88 12.49 -0.93 14.36
CA ASP A 88 12.26 -2.38 14.44
C ASP A 88 11.55 -2.75 15.76
N ASP A 89 10.52 -1.98 16.09
CA ASP A 89 9.59 -2.26 17.17
C ASP A 89 8.22 -2.58 16.55
N PRO A 90 7.65 -3.79 16.77
CA PRO A 90 6.35 -4.18 16.24
C PRO A 90 5.19 -3.23 16.56
N LEU A 91 5.32 -2.41 17.61
CA LEU A 91 4.36 -1.37 17.96
C LEU A 91 4.41 -0.16 17.00
N PHE A 92 5.55 0.10 16.37
CA PHE A 92 5.77 1.27 15.51
C PHE A 92 6.06 0.91 14.05
N SER A 93 6.38 -0.36 13.77
CA SER A 93 6.71 -0.82 12.42
C SER A 93 5.51 -1.37 11.66
N GLY A 94 4.29 -1.30 12.19
CA GLY A 94 3.12 -1.95 11.61
C GLY A 94 2.26 -1.02 10.75
N PHE A 95 1.80 -1.52 9.60
CA PHE A 95 0.99 -0.77 8.66
C PHE A 95 -0.13 -1.62 8.06
N MET A 96 -1.22 -0.95 7.72
CA MET A 96 -2.32 -1.51 6.93
C MET A 96 -2.55 -0.67 5.68
N ALA A 97 -2.67 -1.37 4.55
CA ALA A 97 -3.06 -0.79 3.28
C ALA A 97 -4.38 -1.37 2.80
N VAL A 98 -5.31 -0.51 2.37
CA VAL A 98 -6.43 -0.91 1.51
C VAL A 98 -6.08 -0.48 0.10
N CYS A 99 -6.12 -1.42 -0.84
CA CYS A 99 -5.76 -1.18 -2.23
C CYS A 99 -6.89 -1.61 -3.15
N ASP A 100 -7.17 -0.80 -4.16
CA ASP A 100 -8.13 -1.12 -5.21
C ASP A 100 -7.41 -1.32 -6.54
N ARG A 101 -7.93 -2.24 -7.35
CA ARG A 101 -7.47 -2.44 -8.73
C ARG A 101 -7.79 -1.19 -9.54
N LEU A 102 -6.78 -0.61 -10.17
CA LEU A 102 -7.00 0.53 -11.04
C LEU A 102 -7.74 0.07 -12.31
N LYS A 103 -8.76 0.82 -12.72
CA LYS A 103 -9.62 0.41 -13.84
C LYS A 103 -8.81 0.22 -15.13
N ASN A 104 -8.98 -0.95 -15.76
CA ASN A 104 -8.26 -1.41 -16.96
C ASN A 104 -6.77 -1.69 -16.74
N GLU A 105 -6.34 -1.86 -15.49
CA GLU A 105 -4.98 -2.20 -15.14
C GLU A 105 -4.94 -3.52 -14.35
N GLU A 106 -3.78 -4.18 -14.37
CA GLU A 106 -3.53 -5.45 -13.67
C GLU A 106 -2.82 -5.27 -12.33
N PHE A 107 -2.77 -4.04 -11.82
CA PHE A 107 -2.15 -3.70 -10.53
C PHE A 107 -3.14 -3.02 -9.58
N PHE A 108 -2.77 -3.02 -8.30
CA PHE A 108 -3.54 -2.39 -7.23
C PHE A 108 -2.85 -1.12 -6.76
N LEU A 109 -3.66 -0.13 -6.40
CA LEU A 109 -3.22 1.16 -5.91
C LEU A 109 -3.72 1.35 -4.48
N ALA A 110 -2.83 1.71 -3.54
CA ALA A 110 -3.27 2.02 -2.18
C ALA A 110 -4.21 3.24 -2.19
N ILE A 111 -5.38 3.07 -1.57
CA ILE A 111 -6.36 4.12 -1.31
C ILE A 111 -6.47 4.45 0.19
N VAL A 112 -5.87 3.59 1.02
CA VAL A 112 -5.62 3.78 2.44
C VAL A 112 -4.22 3.23 2.70
N TYR A 113 -3.39 3.98 3.39
CA TYR A 113 -2.15 3.50 4.01
C TYR A 113 -2.03 4.18 5.37
N HIS A 114 -1.94 3.38 6.44
CA HIS A 114 -1.99 3.91 7.80
C HIS A 114 -1.25 3.00 8.77
N GLU A 115 -0.71 3.60 9.82
CA GLU A 115 -0.07 2.88 10.93
C GLU A 115 -1.08 1.95 11.60
N TRP A 116 -0.60 0.78 12.02
CA TRP A 116 -1.40 -0.26 12.66
C TRP A 116 -0.53 -1.08 13.61
N PHE A 117 -1.04 -1.42 14.80
CA PHE A 117 -0.27 -2.22 15.75
C PHE A 117 -0.23 -3.70 15.38
N ILE A 118 0.97 -4.26 15.24
CA ILE A 118 1.14 -5.71 15.10
C ILE A 118 1.06 -6.31 16.51
N ILE A 119 -0.08 -6.92 16.81
CA ILE A 119 -0.29 -7.69 18.06
C ILE A 119 -0.05 -9.18 17.80
N GLU A 120 0.27 -9.91 18.87
CA GLU A 120 0.46 -11.37 18.81
C GLU A 120 -0.77 -12.06 18.19
N ARG A 121 -0.51 -13.09 17.36
CA ARG A 121 -1.57 -13.93 16.81
C ARG A 121 -2.23 -14.70 17.94
N ALA A 122 -3.55 -14.60 18.05
CA ALA A 122 -4.29 -15.45 18.95
C ALA A 122 -4.23 -16.89 18.44
N GLY A 123 -3.66 -17.82 19.22
CA GLY A 123 -3.51 -19.22 18.81
C GLY A 123 -4.83 -19.97 18.51
N VAL A 124 -5.98 -19.36 18.83
CA VAL A 124 -7.31 -19.86 18.44
C VAL A 124 -7.68 -19.55 16.98
N LEU A 125 -6.88 -18.73 16.29
CA LEU A 125 -7.10 -18.28 14.90
C LEU A 125 -6.01 -18.79 13.94
N GLU A 126 -5.12 -19.68 14.39
CA GLU A 126 -4.11 -20.36 13.55
C GLU A 126 -4.66 -21.60 12.86
#